data_AF-A0A7C6DNZ5-F1
#
_entry.id   AF-A0A7C6DNZ5-F1
#
_cell.length_a   1.000
_cell.length_b   1.000
_cell.length_c   1.000
_cell.angle_alpha   90.00
_cell.angle_beta   90.00
_cell.angle_gamma   90.00
#
_symmetry.space_group_name_H-M   'P 1'
#
loop_
_entity.id
_entity.type
_entity.pdbx_description
1 polymer ?
#
loop_
_entity_poly.entity_id
_entity_poly.type
_entity_poly.pdbx_seq_one_letter_code
_entity_poly.pdbx_strand_id
1 'polypeptide(L)'
;MATTNVERVGRALEALRDGLRPFVEREYQARYGATWRAEAAAVLRQDRDAQGADDGQTGDVHALLLLLWYRWDEVFKATLGHAERSYISELREFRNRWAHQAAFSTDDTYRALDSIERLLTAVSAPEAREVAQQKQEVLRVRFAEQARHELRKASSVPIEGKPAGGLQPWREIVTPHPDVASGRYQQAEFAADLDAVYRHPSETAGEYSDPREFYQRTYLTEGLRHLLRTALLRLSGRGGDPVVELQTNFGGGKTHSMLALYHLFAGIPAAELAGIDSILNELEVAVIPTSVKRVVLVGTALPPGQPHPHPDGTVTNTLWGELAWQLGGAEG
;
A
#
# COMPACT_ATOMS: atom_id res chain seq x y z
N MET A 1 4.40 4.45 13.08
CA MET A 1 4.26 5.20 11.81
C MET A 1 5.31 4.70 10.83
N ALA A 2 5.00 4.57 9.54
CA ALA A 2 6.00 4.15 8.54
C ALA A 2 7.00 5.28 8.31
N THR A 3 8.31 4.98 8.38
CA THR A 3 9.34 6.01 8.18
C THR A 3 9.42 6.45 6.72
N THR A 4 9.36 7.76 6.48
CA THR A 4 9.41 8.37 5.16
C THR A 4 10.81 8.31 4.54
N ASN A 5 10.89 8.47 3.21
CA ASN A 5 12.16 8.52 2.48
C ASN A 5 13.06 9.68 2.90
N VAL A 6 12.46 10.85 3.20
CA VAL A 6 13.19 12.03 3.69
C VAL A 6 13.82 11.76 5.07
N GLU A 7 13.08 11.09 5.96
CA GLU A 7 13.59 10.69 7.29
C GLU A 7 14.67 9.60 7.20
N ARG A 8 14.59 8.69 6.21
CA ARG A 8 15.65 7.70 5.95
C ARG A 8 16.95 8.37 5.47
N VAL A 9 16.85 9.31 4.52
CA VAL A 9 18.02 10.08 4.05
C VAL A 9 18.60 10.92 5.18
N GLY A 10 17.77 11.57 6.00
CA GLY A 10 18.24 12.36 7.15
C GLY A 10 19.05 11.53 8.14
N ARG A 11 18.53 10.36 8.56
CA ARG A 11 19.26 9.45 9.46
C ARG A 11 20.56 8.94 8.84
N ALA A 12 20.58 8.64 7.54
CA ALA A 12 21.81 8.25 6.86
C ALA A 12 22.84 9.39 6.79
N LEU A 13 22.40 10.65 6.62
CA LEU A 13 23.28 11.84 6.65
C LEU A 13 23.86 12.09 8.05
N GLU A 14 23.12 11.79 9.12
CA GLU A 14 23.62 11.82 10.48
C GLU A 14 24.71 10.75 10.71
N ALA A 15 24.46 9.52 10.26
CA ALA A 15 25.48 8.46 10.28
C ALA A 15 26.71 8.83 9.43
N LEU A 16 26.51 9.50 8.29
CA LEU A 16 27.61 10.03 7.47
C LEU A 16 28.45 11.05 8.23
N ARG A 17 27.81 12.01 8.93
CA ARG A 17 28.49 13.00 9.77
C ARG A 17 29.36 12.32 10.81
N ASP A 18 28.78 11.38 11.55
CA ASP A 18 29.44 10.76 12.69
C ASP A 18 30.62 9.88 12.25
N GLY A 19 30.47 9.15 11.15
CA GLY A 19 31.56 8.35 10.61
C GLY A 19 32.66 9.14 9.89
N LEU A 20 32.33 10.27 9.23
CA LEU A 20 33.34 11.09 8.54
C LEU A 20 34.15 11.99 9.48
N ARG A 21 33.55 12.47 10.57
CA ARG A 21 34.20 13.47 11.44
C ARG A 21 35.58 13.02 11.94
N PRO A 22 35.75 11.84 12.56
CA PRO A 22 37.06 11.43 13.09
C PRO A 22 38.12 11.28 12.00
N PHE A 23 37.70 10.84 10.81
CA PHE A 23 38.56 10.74 9.65
C PHE A 23 39.04 12.12 9.19
N VAL A 24 38.11 13.03 8.91
CA VAL A 24 38.41 14.38 8.41
C VAL A 24 39.32 15.14 9.37
N GLU A 25 39.01 15.12 10.67
CA GLU A 25 39.82 15.80 11.68
C GLU A 25 41.25 15.26 11.75
N ARG A 26 41.41 13.93 11.67
CA ARG A 26 42.73 13.29 11.70
C ARG A 26 43.57 13.65 10.47
N GLU A 27 43.00 13.59 9.26
CA GLU A 27 43.77 13.92 8.04
C GLU A 27 44.15 15.42 8.01
N TYR A 28 43.24 16.30 8.43
CA TYR A 28 43.54 17.73 8.57
C TYR A 28 44.62 18.00 9.63
N GLN A 29 44.55 17.34 10.79
CA GLN A 29 45.58 17.42 11.83
C GLN A 29 46.93 16.92 11.34
N ALA A 30 46.96 15.81 10.59
CA ALA A 30 48.18 15.26 10.03
C ALA A 30 48.83 16.22 9.03
N ARG A 31 48.03 16.93 8.24
CA ARG A 31 48.51 17.85 7.20
C ARG A 31 48.90 19.24 7.73
N TYR A 32 48.14 19.80 8.65
CA TYR A 32 48.26 21.20 9.10
C TYR A 32 48.67 21.35 10.57
N GLY A 33 48.74 20.26 11.34
CA GLY A 33 49.15 20.31 12.76
C GLY A 33 48.20 21.16 13.60
N ALA A 34 48.74 22.01 14.48
CA ALA A 34 47.95 22.80 15.43
C ALA A 34 47.00 23.83 14.78
N THR A 35 47.24 24.24 13.53
CA THR A 35 46.43 25.25 12.83
C THR A 35 45.29 24.67 12.01
N TRP A 36 45.07 23.35 12.05
CA TRP A 36 44.09 22.66 11.21
C TRP A 36 42.67 23.23 11.30
N ARG A 37 42.25 23.70 12.48
CA ARG A 37 40.93 24.32 12.68
C ARG A 37 40.81 25.66 11.97
N ALA A 38 41.86 26.47 11.97
CA ALA A 38 41.89 27.75 11.27
C ALA A 38 41.81 27.54 9.75
N GLU A 39 42.52 26.53 9.23
CA GLU A 39 42.46 26.13 7.82
C GLU A 39 41.07 25.62 7.42
N ALA A 40 40.47 24.77 8.25
CA ALA A 40 39.10 24.30 8.03
C ALA A 40 38.09 25.47 8.02
N ALA A 41 38.19 26.38 8.99
CA ALA A 41 37.34 27.58 9.05
C ALA A 41 37.55 28.51 7.86
N ALA A 42 38.76 28.59 7.30
CA ALA A 42 39.04 29.40 6.10
C ALA A 42 38.34 28.83 4.86
N VAL A 43 38.27 27.50 4.71
CA VAL A 43 37.52 26.85 3.62
C VAL A 43 36.02 27.10 3.75
N LEU A 44 35.47 26.92 4.96
CA LEU A 44 34.02 27.07 5.18
C LEU A 44 33.55 28.52 4.99
N ARG A 45 34.37 29.51 5.32
CA ARG A 45 34.06 30.94 5.10
C ARG A 45 33.93 31.35 3.63
N GLN A 46 34.45 30.55 2.71
CA GLN A 46 34.34 30.83 1.27
C GLN A 46 32.98 30.42 0.70
N ASP A 47 32.19 29.65 1.44
CA ASP A 47 30.88 29.18 1.00
C ASP A 47 29.77 30.11 1.52
N ARG A 48 28.90 30.57 0.63
CA ARG A 48 27.81 31.52 0.95
C ARG A 48 26.72 30.90 1.82
N ASP A 49 26.53 29.58 1.72
CA ASP A 49 25.50 28.86 2.47
C ASP A 49 25.99 28.40 3.86
N ALA A 50 27.28 28.59 4.15
CA ALA A 50 27.91 28.33 5.45
C ALA A 50 28.00 29.58 6.36
N GLN A 51 27.33 30.69 6.00
CA GLN A 51 27.32 31.94 6.78
C GLN A 51 26.69 31.70 8.16
N GLY A 52 27.53 31.52 9.19
CA GLY A 52 27.15 31.21 10.57
C GLY A 52 28.01 30.14 11.23
N ALA A 53 28.78 29.36 10.46
CA ALA A 53 29.75 28.38 10.97
C ALA A 53 31.10 29.03 11.29
N ASP A 54 31.13 29.95 12.25
CA ASP A 54 32.26 30.87 12.49
C ASP A 54 33.50 30.21 13.12
N ASP A 55 33.44 28.93 13.50
CA ASP A 55 34.41 28.33 14.44
C ASP A 55 35.08 27.02 13.94
N GLY A 56 35.01 26.73 12.64
CA GLY A 56 35.62 25.52 12.06
C GLY A 56 35.00 24.21 12.57
N GLN A 57 33.77 24.26 13.07
CA GLN A 57 33.09 23.10 13.64
C GLN A 57 32.80 22.07 12.55
N THR A 58 33.32 20.87 12.75
CA THR A 58 33.00 19.64 12.00
C THR A 58 31.61 19.08 12.37
N GLY A 59 30.77 19.93 12.99
CA GLY A 59 29.44 19.69 13.55
C GLY A 59 28.40 19.18 12.56
N ASP A 60 28.52 19.60 11.30
CA ASP A 60 27.54 19.41 10.24
C ASP A 60 28.13 18.54 9.12
N VAL A 61 27.33 17.61 8.59
CA VAL A 61 27.66 16.79 7.43
C VAL A 61 28.05 17.64 6.22
N HIS A 62 27.45 18.83 6.07
CA HIS A 62 27.79 19.74 4.99
C HIS A 62 29.20 20.27 5.06
N ALA A 63 29.60 20.73 6.25
CA ALA A 63 30.94 21.24 6.49
C ALA A 63 31.97 20.16 6.15
N LEU A 64 31.74 18.92 6.61
CA LEU A 64 32.60 17.78 6.29
C LEU A 64 32.70 17.52 4.78
N LEU A 65 31.58 17.55 4.05
CA LEU A 65 31.56 17.37 2.59
C LEU A 65 32.27 18.51 1.85
N LEU A 66 32.17 19.76 2.31
CA LEU A 66 32.89 20.90 1.73
C LEU A 66 34.40 20.80 1.96
N LEU A 67 34.82 20.41 3.17
CA LEU A 67 36.23 20.20 3.48
C LEU A 67 36.84 19.10 2.60
N LEU A 68 36.14 17.96 2.50
CA LEU A 68 36.51 16.85 1.60
C LEU A 68 36.61 17.30 0.14
N TRP A 69 35.69 18.15 -0.32
CA TRP A 69 35.66 18.63 -1.70
C TRP A 69 36.78 19.62 -2.02
N TYR A 70 36.91 20.69 -1.23
CA TYR A 70 37.83 21.79 -1.53
C TYR A 70 39.28 21.51 -1.15
N ARG A 71 39.53 20.60 -0.21
CA ARG A 71 40.89 20.17 0.17
C ARG A 71 41.22 18.75 -0.28
N TRP A 72 40.54 18.27 -1.32
CA TRP A 72 40.78 16.92 -1.86
C TRP A 72 42.24 16.67 -2.21
N ASP A 73 42.81 17.47 -3.11
CA ASP A 73 44.16 17.22 -3.64
C ASP A 73 45.26 17.40 -2.59
N GLU A 74 45.01 18.23 -1.59
CA GLU A 74 45.99 18.56 -0.56
C GLU A 74 45.94 17.63 0.67
N VAL A 75 44.76 17.16 1.06
CA VAL A 75 44.55 16.42 2.32
C VAL A 75 44.13 14.97 2.07
N PHE A 76 43.25 14.70 1.10
CA PHE A 76 42.53 13.42 1.05
C PHE A 76 42.96 12.48 -0.08
N LYS A 77 43.55 13.01 -1.15
CA LYS A 77 43.95 12.24 -2.35
C LYS A 77 44.96 11.14 -2.09
N ALA A 78 45.74 11.26 -1.01
CA ALA A 78 46.69 10.22 -0.61
C ALA A 78 46.00 8.97 -0.02
N THR A 79 44.81 9.16 0.56
CA THR A 79 44.09 8.13 1.33
C THR A 79 42.85 7.63 0.57
N LEU A 80 42.19 8.49 -0.21
CA LEU A 80 40.97 8.20 -0.95
C LEU A 80 41.17 8.37 -2.46
N GLY A 81 40.48 7.56 -3.26
CA GLY A 81 40.62 7.50 -4.71
C GLY A 81 39.58 8.32 -5.48
N HIS A 82 39.63 8.20 -6.82
CA HIS A 82 38.71 8.91 -7.70
C HIS A 82 37.23 8.56 -7.47
N ALA A 83 36.94 7.31 -7.11
CA ALA A 83 35.57 6.86 -6.86
C ALA A 83 34.95 7.60 -5.65
N GLU A 84 35.72 7.75 -4.57
CA GLU A 84 35.27 8.44 -3.35
C GLU A 84 35.03 9.93 -3.62
N ARG A 85 35.84 10.57 -4.46
CA ARG A 85 35.59 11.95 -4.89
C ARG A 85 34.26 12.10 -5.63
N SER A 86 33.89 11.12 -6.46
CA SER A 86 32.59 11.09 -7.12
C SER A 86 31.45 10.93 -6.12
N TYR A 87 31.59 10.06 -5.12
CA TYR A 87 30.58 9.91 -4.06
C TYR A 87 30.40 11.21 -3.27
N ILE A 88 31.48 11.91 -2.92
CA ILE A 88 31.40 13.21 -2.23
C ILE A 88 30.60 14.23 -3.06
N SER A 89 30.83 14.29 -4.37
CA SER A 89 30.07 15.18 -5.26
C SER A 89 28.58 14.88 -5.21
N GLU A 90 28.21 13.60 -5.34
CA GLU A 90 26.81 13.16 -5.33
C GLU A 90 26.14 13.41 -3.96
N LEU A 91 26.87 13.13 -2.86
CA LEU A 91 26.38 13.35 -1.50
C LEU A 91 26.13 14.82 -1.18
N ARG A 92 26.89 15.75 -1.79
CA ARG A 92 26.59 17.18 -1.69
C ARG A 92 25.24 17.52 -2.32
N GLU A 93 24.92 16.93 -3.48
CA GLU A 93 23.61 17.12 -4.13
C GLU A 93 22.48 16.55 -3.27
N PHE A 94 22.64 15.33 -2.75
CA PHE A 94 21.62 14.72 -1.88
C PHE A 94 21.41 15.48 -0.58
N ARG A 95 22.49 15.94 0.08
CA ARG A 95 22.38 16.80 1.27
C ARG A 95 21.64 18.09 0.92
N ASN A 96 21.98 18.74 -0.20
CA ASN A 96 21.35 19.99 -0.59
C ASN A 96 19.84 19.81 -0.85
N ARG A 97 19.46 18.78 -1.60
CA ARG A 97 18.06 18.39 -1.80
C ARG A 97 17.34 18.15 -0.47
N TRP A 98 17.98 17.44 0.46
CA TRP A 98 17.41 17.15 1.78
C TRP A 98 17.21 18.41 2.62
N ALA A 99 18.19 19.33 2.64
CA ALA A 99 18.09 20.60 3.35
C ALA A 99 16.95 21.50 2.83
N HIS A 100 16.66 21.43 1.54
CA HIS A 100 15.52 22.10 0.90
C HIS A 100 14.19 21.34 1.03
N GLN A 101 14.13 20.27 1.84
CA GLN A 101 12.93 19.44 2.03
C GLN A 101 12.36 18.86 0.72
N ALA A 102 13.23 18.62 -0.27
CA ALA A 102 12.80 18.03 -1.53
C ALA A 102 12.27 16.60 -1.33
N ALA A 103 11.37 16.17 -2.20
CA ALA A 103 10.91 14.79 -2.22
C ALA A 103 12.02 13.84 -2.69
N PHE A 104 12.05 12.64 -2.10
CA PHE A 104 12.94 11.55 -2.47
C PHE A 104 12.12 10.33 -2.91
N SER A 105 12.38 9.85 -4.12
CA SER A 105 11.88 8.55 -4.57
C SER A 105 12.59 7.41 -3.83
N THR A 106 12.02 6.20 -3.86
CA THR A 106 12.65 4.99 -3.31
C THR A 106 14.04 4.75 -3.94
N ASP A 107 14.18 5.04 -5.24
CA ASP A 107 15.44 4.91 -5.98
C ASP A 107 16.47 5.98 -5.59
N ASP A 108 16.03 7.24 -5.41
CA ASP A 108 16.89 8.31 -4.88
C ASP A 108 17.40 7.96 -3.48
N THR A 109 16.51 7.49 -2.59
CA THR A 109 16.87 7.11 -1.23
C THR A 109 17.87 5.95 -1.24
N TYR A 110 17.63 4.92 -2.05
CA TYR A 110 18.58 3.82 -2.20
C TYR A 110 19.95 4.31 -2.68
N ARG A 111 20.00 5.17 -3.71
CA ARG A 111 21.25 5.71 -4.24
C ARG A 111 21.99 6.53 -3.19
N ALA A 112 21.30 7.40 -2.46
CA ALA A 112 21.90 8.20 -1.40
C ALA A 112 22.53 7.30 -0.32
N LEU A 113 21.79 6.29 0.15
CA LEU A 113 22.29 5.34 1.15
C LEU A 113 23.48 4.50 0.64
N ASP A 114 23.47 4.08 -0.63
CA ASP A 114 24.59 3.34 -1.23
C ASP A 114 25.87 4.18 -1.28
N SER A 115 25.77 5.44 -1.68
CA SER A 115 26.93 6.35 -1.74
C SER A 115 27.45 6.71 -0.35
N ILE A 116 26.56 6.85 0.64
CA ILE A 116 26.95 7.03 2.06
C ILE A 116 27.71 5.79 2.54
N GLU A 117 27.17 4.59 2.35
CA GLU A 117 27.80 3.34 2.79
C GLU A 117 29.18 3.14 2.17
N ARG A 118 29.32 3.40 0.86
CA ARG A 118 30.59 3.27 0.15
C ARG A 118 31.65 4.22 0.70
N LEU A 119 31.28 5.48 0.91
CA LEU A 119 32.20 6.48 1.45
C LEU A 119 32.59 6.15 2.91
N LEU A 120 31.63 5.76 3.75
CA LEU A 120 31.89 5.32 5.12
C LEU A 120 32.78 4.07 5.16
N THR A 121 32.57 3.12 4.24
CA THR A 121 33.41 1.92 4.12
C THR A 121 34.84 2.29 3.72
N ALA A 122 35.02 3.24 2.80
CA ALA A 122 36.35 3.67 2.36
C ALA A 122 37.17 4.30 3.50
N VAL A 123 36.51 4.96 4.46
CA VAL A 123 37.16 5.52 5.66
C VAL A 123 37.16 4.56 6.87
N SER A 124 36.70 3.32 6.68
CA SER A 124 36.56 2.30 7.74
C SER A 124 35.69 2.73 8.92
N ALA A 125 34.65 3.53 8.68
CA ALA A 125 33.72 3.99 9.69
C ALA A 125 32.70 2.89 10.07
N PRO A 126 32.49 2.59 11.36
CA PRO A 126 31.56 1.54 11.80
C PRO A 126 30.10 1.82 11.43
N GLU A 127 29.73 3.10 11.28
CA GLU A 127 28.41 3.59 10.86
C GLU A 127 27.99 3.04 9.49
N ALA A 128 28.95 2.62 8.65
CA ALA A 128 28.68 1.94 7.38
C ALA A 128 27.74 0.74 7.55
N ARG A 129 27.84 0.00 8.68
CA ARG A 129 26.98 -1.16 8.95
C ARG A 129 25.52 -0.78 9.17
N GLU A 130 25.28 0.33 9.87
CA GLU A 130 23.92 0.82 10.10
C GLU A 130 23.30 1.27 8.78
N VAL A 131 24.03 2.05 7.97
CA VAL A 131 23.55 2.51 6.66
C VAL A 131 23.29 1.33 5.72
N ALA A 132 24.13 0.29 5.77
CA ALA A 132 23.92 -0.94 5.00
C ALA A 132 22.61 -1.64 5.38
N GLN A 133 22.27 -1.71 6.67
CA GLN A 133 20.99 -2.28 7.12
C GLN A 133 19.80 -1.46 6.60
N GLN A 134 19.87 -0.13 6.75
CA GLN A 134 18.83 0.76 6.22
C GLN A 134 18.68 0.60 4.70
N LYS A 135 19.78 0.45 3.96
CA LYS A 135 19.79 0.23 2.51
C LYS A 135 19.08 -1.07 2.12
N GLN A 136 19.31 -2.16 2.86
CA GLN A 136 18.62 -3.44 2.63
C GLN A 136 17.11 -3.34 2.86
N GLU A 137 16.66 -2.56 3.84
CA GLU A 137 15.23 -2.29 4.04
C GLU A 137 14.62 -1.55 2.85
N VAL A 138 15.29 -0.53 2.32
CA VAL A 138 14.81 0.22 1.14
C VAL A 138 14.73 -0.69 -0.09
N LEU A 139 15.69 -1.61 -0.28
CA LEU A 139 15.62 -2.62 -1.34
C LEU A 139 14.37 -3.50 -1.22
N ARG A 140 14.03 -3.95 0.00
CA ARG A 140 12.81 -4.75 0.22
C ARG A 140 11.55 -3.98 -0.16
N VAL A 141 11.47 -2.70 0.21
CA VAL A 141 10.36 -1.83 -0.17
C VAL A 141 10.30 -1.68 -1.69
N ARG A 142 11.43 -1.40 -2.35
CA ARG A 142 11.52 -1.27 -3.81
C ARG A 142 11.04 -2.53 -4.54
N PHE A 143 11.46 -3.71 -4.09
CA PHE A 143 11.02 -4.97 -4.70
C PHE A 143 9.52 -5.21 -4.51
N ALA A 144 8.97 -4.87 -3.35
CA ALA A 144 7.52 -4.94 -3.13
C ALA A 144 6.76 -3.96 -4.03
N GLU A 145 7.27 -2.73 -4.21
CA GLU A 145 6.70 -1.73 -5.12
C GLU A 145 6.76 -2.19 -6.58
N GLN A 146 7.89 -2.75 -7.02
CA GLN A 146 8.06 -3.31 -8.36
C GLN A 146 7.12 -4.49 -8.60
N ALA A 147 7.01 -5.43 -7.65
CA ALA A 147 6.09 -6.55 -7.76
C ALA A 147 4.63 -6.07 -7.89
N ARG A 148 4.22 -5.06 -7.10
CA ARG A 148 2.90 -4.44 -7.23
C ARG A 148 2.71 -3.73 -8.56
N HIS A 149 3.74 -3.03 -9.05
CA HIS A 149 3.70 -2.35 -10.33
C HIS A 149 3.59 -3.33 -11.50
N GLU A 150 4.35 -4.42 -11.50
CA GLU A 150 4.26 -5.48 -12.51
C GLU A 150 2.92 -6.21 -12.45
N LEU A 151 2.40 -6.52 -11.26
CA LEU A 151 1.03 -7.03 -11.11
C LEU A 151 0.02 -6.04 -11.70
N ARG A 152 0.13 -4.75 -11.39
CA ARG A 152 -0.75 -3.71 -11.93
C ARG A 152 -0.61 -3.57 -13.44
N LYS A 153 0.60 -3.67 -14.00
CA LYS A 153 0.88 -3.59 -15.43
C LYS A 153 0.38 -4.81 -16.19
N ALA A 154 0.55 -6.01 -15.63
CA ALA A 154 -0.10 -7.22 -16.13
C ALA A 154 -1.63 -7.09 -16.10
N SER A 155 -2.17 -6.39 -15.10
CA SER A 155 -3.60 -6.04 -15.02
C SER A 155 -4.02 -4.88 -15.93
N SER A 156 -3.07 -4.04 -16.40
CA SER A 156 -3.33 -2.79 -17.13
C SER A 156 -2.80 -2.80 -18.55
N VAL A 157 -2.33 -3.93 -19.08
CA VAL A 157 -2.28 -4.10 -20.53
C VAL A 157 -3.70 -3.83 -20.99
N PRO A 158 -3.96 -2.74 -21.75
CA PRO A 158 -5.24 -2.61 -22.40
C PRO A 158 -5.38 -3.90 -23.17
N ILE A 159 -6.46 -4.62 -22.94
CA ILE A 159 -6.93 -5.54 -23.96
C ILE A 159 -7.25 -4.60 -25.14
N GLU A 160 -6.24 -4.21 -25.93
CA GLU A 160 -6.42 -4.01 -27.36
C GLU A 160 -6.85 -5.38 -27.84
N GLY A 161 -8.12 -5.68 -27.60
CA GLY A 161 -8.77 -6.79 -28.22
C GLY A 161 -8.56 -6.54 -29.69
N LYS A 162 -7.96 -7.48 -30.39
CA LYS A 162 -8.26 -7.62 -31.82
C LYS A 162 -9.75 -7.89 -31.85
N PRO A 163 -10.63 -6.89 -32.08
CA PRO A 163 -12.05 -7.17 -32.07
C PRO A 163 -12.24 -8.18 -33.19
N ALA A 164 -13.01 -9.24 -32.96
CA ALA A 164 -13.45 -10.04 -34.08
C ALA A 164 -14.05 -9.07 -35.12
N GLY A 165 -13.56 -9.12 -36.36
CA GLY A 165 -14.02 -8.19 -37.39
C GLY A 165 -15.55 -8.23 -37.48
N GLY A 166 -16.20 -7.06 -37.47
CA GLY A 166 -17.66 -6.96 -37.52
C GLY A 166 -18.37 -6.65 -36.19
N LEU A 167 -17.65 -6.53 -35.06
CA LEU A 167 -18.25 -6.03 -33.81
C LEU A 167 -18.25 -4.50 -33.78
N GLN A 168 -19.43 -3.90 -33.56
CA GLN A 168 -19.56 -2.46 -33.38
C GLN A 168 -19.00 -2.03 -32.01
N PRO A 169 -18.42 -0.82 -31.90
CA PRO A 169 -18.05 -0.24 -30.62
C PRO A 169 -19.23 -0.27 -29.63
N TRP A 170 -18.99 -0.64 -28.38
CA TRP A 170 -20.07 -0.73 -27.37
C TRP A 170 -20.89 0.55 -27.25
N ARG A 171 -20.25 1.71 -27.47
CA ARG A 171 -20.89 3.04 -27.46
C ARG A 171 -21.98 3.21 -28.53
N GLU A 172 -21.95 2.40 -29.59
CA GLU A 172 -22.92 2.43 -30.68
C GLU A 172 -24.09 1.45 -30.46
N ILE A 173 -23.93 0.46 -29.58
CA ILE A 173 -24.91 -0.63 -29.38
C ILE A 173 -25.47 -0.71 -27.96
N VAL A 174 -24.90 0.04 -27.01
CA VAL A 174 -25.36 0.12 -25.62
C VAL A 174 -25.88 1.52 -25.36
N THR A 175 -27.12 1.60 -24.88
CA THR A 175 -27.71 2.82 -24.34
C THR A 175 -27.37 2.90 -22.83
N PRO A 176 -26.60 3.91 -22.36
CA PRO A 176 -26.35 4.08 -20.94
C PRO A 176 -27.65 4.26 -20.15
N HIS A 177 -27.66 3.86 -18.89
CA HIS A 177 -28.82 4.04 -18.03
C HIS A 177 -29.17 5.54 -17.90
N PRO A 178 -30.46 5.93 -17.79
CA PRO A 178 -30.88 7.33 -17.87
C PRO A 178 -30.21 8.28 -16.87
N ASP A 179 -29.84 7.81 -15.69
CA ASP A 179 -29.08 8.56 -14.66
C ASP A 179 -27.67 8.93 -15.13
N VAL A 180 -26.93 7.97 -15.70
CA VAL A 180 -25.58 8.15 -16.27
C VAL A 180 -25.67 9.01 -17.52
N ALA A 181 -26.64 8.73 -18.41
CA ALA A 181 -26.85 9.49 -19.64
C ALA A 181 -27.23 10.96 -19.38
N SER A 182 -27.99 11.23 -18.31
CA SER A 182 -28.41 12.59 -17.92
C SER A 182 -27.47 13.29 -16.94
N GLY A 183 -26.38 12.64 -16.51
CA GLY A 183 -25.44 13.18 -15.53
C GLY A 183 -26.01 13.36 -14.11
N ARG A 184 -27.18 12.76 -13.83
CA ARG A 184 -27.86 12.81 -12.53
C ARG A 184 -27.62 11.51 -11.75
N TYR A 185 -26.37 11.18 -11.50
CA TYR A 185 -26.00 9.99 -10.74
C TYR A 185 -25.51 10.40 -9.35
N GLN A 186 -26.06 9.81 -8.30
CA GLN A 186 -25.51 9.98 -6.95
C GLN A 186 -24.46 8.89 -6.72
N GLN A 187 -23.22 9.25 -6.40
CA GLN A 187 -22.16 8.26 -6.12
C GLN A 187 -22.54 7.24 -5.03
N ALA A 188 -23.40 7.64 -4.09
CA ALA A 188 -23.90 6.78 -3.02
C ALA A 188 -24.78 5.62 -3.52
N GLU A 189 -25.48 5.77 -4.66
CA GLU A 189 -26.35 4.72 -5.21
C GLU A 189 -25.54 3.59 -5.87
N PHE A 190 -24.26 3.79 -6.19
CA PHE A 190 -23.41 2.80 -6.87
C PHE A 190 -22.47 2.04 -5.93
N ALA A 191 -22.53 2.30 -4.62
CA ALA A 191 -21.76 1.57 -3.64
C ALA A 191 -22.64 0.50 -3.00
N ALA A 192 -22.28 -0.77 -3.20
CA ALA A 192 -22.89 -1.87 -2.47
C ALA A 192 -22.69 -1.68 -0.95
N ASP A 193 -23.79 -1.64 -0.21
CA ASP A 193 -23.83 -1.59 1.26
C ASP A 193 -24.52 -2.84 1.81
N LEU A 194 -23.73 -3.73 2.41
CA LEU A 194 -24.23 -4.99 2.96
C LEU A 194 -25.08 -4.78 4.22
N ASP A 195 -24.81 -3.75 5.03
CA ASP A 195 -25.60 -3.47 6.24
C ASP A 195 -26.99 -2.98 5.85
N ALA A 196 -27.07 -2.08 4.86
CA ALA A 196 -28.33 -1.58 4.33
C ALA A 196 -29.19 -2.71 3.73
N VAL A 197 -28.60 -3.59 2.90
CA VAL A 197 -29.31 -4.76 2.35
C VAL A 197 -29.79 -5.72 3.45
N TYR A 198 -29.00 -5.90 4.50
CA TYR A 198 -29.35 -6.80 5.60
C TYR A 198 -30.46 -6.23 6.50
N ARG A 199 -30.36 -4.97 6.92
CA ARG A 199 -31.26 -4.35 7.93
C ARG A 199 -32.45 -3.61 7.33
N HIS A 200 -32.24 -2.97 6.19
CA HIS A 200 -33.21 -2.06 5.54
C HIS A 200 -33.41 -2.41 4.06
N PRO A 201 -33.77 -3.66 3.72
CA PRO A 201 -33.87 -4.10 2.33
C PRO A 201 -34.91 -3.30 1.53
N SER A 202 -35.98 -2.82 2.16
CA SER A 202 -37.02 -2.00 1.51
C SER A 202 -36.60 -0.56 1.21
N GLU A 203 -35.59 -0.06 1.92
CA GLU A 203 -35.04 1.29 1.73
C GLU A 203 -33.80 1.27 0.82
N THR A 204 -33.25 0.09 0.56
CA THR A 204 -32.12 -0.13 -0.33
C THR A 204 -32.61 -0.35 -1.76
N ALA A 205 -31.90 0.21 -2.74
CA ALA A 205 -32.23 0.05 -4.15
C ALA A 205 -32.39 -1.44 -4.53
N GLY A 206 -33.46 -1.74 -5.28
CA GLY A 206 -33.86 -3.12 -5.64
C GLY A 206 -32.74 -3.93 -6.28
N GLU A 207 -31.87 -3.27 -7.06
CA GLU A 207 -30.71 -3.89 -7.69
C GLU A 207 -29.67 -4.48 -6.72
N TYR A 208 -29.68 -4.04 -5.45
CA TYR A 208 -28.85 -4.62 -4.39
C TYR A 208 -29.65 -5.44 -3.38
N SER A 209 -30.94 -5.16 -3.16
CA SER A 209 -31.74 -5.83 -2.13
C SER A 209 -32.54 -7.03 -2.63
N ASP A 210 -32.98 -7.05 -3.89
CA ASP A 210 -33.67 -8.19 -4.48
C ASP A 210 -32.65 -9.17 -5.12
N PRO A 211 -32.63 -10.45 -4.72
CA PRO A 211 -31.71 -11.43 -5.27
C PRO A 211 -31.80 -11.59 -6.81
N ARG A 212 -32.99 -11.48 -7.40
CA ARG A 212 -33.20 -11.70 -8.84
C ARG A 212 -32.64 -10.52 -9.62
N GLU A 213 -32.97 -9.30 -9.22
CA GLU A 213 -32.43 -8.09 -9.84
C GLU A 213 -30.90 -8.04 -9.70
N PHE A 214 -30.38 -8.38 -8.52
CA PHE A 214 -28.95 -8.44 -8.26
C PHE A 214 -28.24 -9.39 -9.24
N TYR A 215 -28.70 -10.64 -9.34
CA TYR A 215 -28.06 -11.63 -10.23
C TYR A 215 -28.29 -11.31 -11.71
N GLN A 216 -29.43 -10.73 -12.09
CA GLN A 216 -29.69 -10.30 -13.47
C GLN A 216 -28.70 -9.22 -13.94
N ARG A 217 -28.24 -8.35 -13.03
CA ARG A 217 -27.28 -7.26 -13.30
C ARG A 217 -25.84 -7.64 -13.02
N THR A 218 -25.60 -8.81 -12.43
CA THR A 218 -24.26 -9.26 -12.02
C THR A 218 -23.64 -10.16 -13.08
N TYR A 219 -22.49 -9.74 -13.61
CA TYR A 219 -21.66 -10.64 -14.41
C TYR A 219 -20.84 -11.57 -13.52
N LEU A 220 -21.05 -12.88 -13.66
CA LEU A 220 -20.33 -13.90 -12.90
C LEU A 220 -18.89 -14.07 -13.41
N THR A 221 -18.01 -13.17 -12.96
CA THR A 221 -16.55 -13.26 -13.21
C THR A 221 -15.99 -14.59 -12.68
N GLU A 222 -14.84 -15.01 -13.20
CA GLU A 222 -14.17 -16.25 -12.75
C GLU A 222 -13.99 -16.31 -11.22
N GLY A 223 -13.54 -15.20 -10.61
CA GLY A 223 -13.36 -15.11 -9.17
C GLY A 223 -14.67 -15.23 -8.38
N LEU A 224 -15.73 -14.55 -8.83
CA LEU A 224 -17.05 -14.66 -8.19
C LEU A 224 -17.61 -16.08 -8.35
N ARG A 225 -17.46 -16.66 -9.55
CA ARG A 225 -17.89 -18.03 -9.83
C ARG A 225 -17.17 -19.04 -8.93
N HIS A 226 -15.86 -18.87 -8.74
CA HIS A 226 -15.07 -19.69 -7.81
C HIS A 226 -15.58 -19.56 -6.36
N LEU A 227 -15.82 -18.32 -5.89
CA LEU A 227 -16.36 -18.08 -4.55
C LEU A 227 -17.71 -18.78 -4.31
N LEU A 228 -18.65 -18.62 -5.25
CA LEU A 228 -19.98 -19.24 -5.15
C LEU A 228 -19.89 -20.78 -5.19
N ARG A 229 -18.99 -21.34 -6.01
CA ARG A 229 -18.74 -22.79 -6.07
C ARG A 229 -18.26 -23.34 -4.73
N THR A 230 -17.25 -22.70 -4.14
CA THR A 230 -16.68 -23.13 -2.86
C THR A 230 -17.74 -23.09 -1.76
N ALA A 231 -18.59 -22.05 -1.74
CA ALA A 231 -19.69 -21.94 -0.79
C ALA A 231 -20.75 -23.05 -0.97
N LEU A 232 -21.16 -23.33 -2.21
CA LEU A 232 -22.13 -24.39 -2.52
C LEU A 232 -21.61 -25.77 -2.12
N LEU A 233 -20.36 -26.10 -2.45
CA LEU A 233 -19.73 -27.36 -2.04
C LEU A 233 -19.72 -27.50 -0.52
N ARG A 234 -19.34 -26.42 0.19
CA ARG A 234 -19.22 -26.41 1.65
C ARG A 234 -20.56 -26.64 2.32
N LEU A 235 -21.57 -25.88 1.92
CA LEU A 235 -22.91 -25.96 2.49
C LEU A 235 -23.69 -27.20 2.04
N SER A 236 -23.23 -27.87 0.98
CA SER A 236 -23.74 -29.20 0.57
C SER A 236 -22.98 -30.37 1.22
N GLY A 237 -22.02 -30.10 2.11
CA GLY A 237 -21.25 -31.15 2.80
C GLY A 237 -20.21 -31.87 1.93
N ARG A 238 -19.83 -31.30 0.77
CA ARG A 238 -18.92 -31.90 -0.23
C ARG A 238 -17.51 -31.32 -0.19
N GLY A 239 -17.10 -30.72 0.92
CA GLY A 239 -15.80 -30.03 1.06
C GLY A 239 -15.88 -28.55 0.66
N GLY A 240 -14.74 -27.86 0.53
CA GLY A 240 -14.68 -26.41 0.31
C GLY A 240 -14.21 -25.64 1.53
N ASP A 241 -13.79 -24.39 1.30
CA ASP A 241 -13.13 -23.57 2.32
C ASP A 241 -14.12 -23.06 3.37
N PRO A 242 -13.85 -23.28 4.67
CA PRO A 242 -14.74 -22.85 5.76
C PRO A 242 -14.59 -21.35 6.09
N VAL A 243 -13.46 -20.75 5.72
CA VAL A 243 -13.13 -19.35 5.97
C VAL A 243 -12.53 -18.80 4.70
N VAL A 244 -13.08 -17.69 4.20
CA VAL A 244 -12.62 -17.05 2.97
C VAL A 244 -12.28 -15.60 3.27
N GLU A 245 -11.02 -15.22 3.05
CA GLU A 245 -10.57 -13.83 3.11
C GLU A 245 -10.66 -13.21 1.71
N LEU A 246 -11.51 -12.19 1.54
CA LEU A 246 -11.63 -11.47 0.28
C LEU A 246 -10.50 -10.44 0.14
N GLN A 247 -9.42 -10.83 -0.53
CA GLN A 247 -8.31 -9.94 -0.85
C GLN A 247 -8.55 -9.24 -2.20
N THR A 248 -9.10 -8.03 -2.16
CA THR A 248 -9.12 -7.15 -3.35
C THR A 248 -8.68 -5.75 -3.00
N ASN A 249 -8.12 -5.02 -3.97
CA ASN A 249 -7.78 -3.61 -3.83
C ASN A 249 -9.05 -2.74 -3.64
N PHE A 250 -8.89 -1.46 -3.32
CA PHE A 250 -10.02 -0.51 -3.24
C PHE A 250 -10.86 -0.54 -4.53
N GLY A 251 -12.19 -0.61 -4.37
CA GLY A 251 -13.13 -0.71 -5.50
C GLY A 251 -13.25 -2.10 -6.15
N GLY A 252 -12.51 -3.11 -5.67
CA GLY A 252 -12.49 -4.46 -6.26
C GLY A 252 -13.67 -5.36 -5.89
N GLY A 253 -14.87 -4.83 -5.63
CA GLY A 253 -16.10 -5.63 -5.51
C GLY A 253 -16.24 -6.57 -4.30
N LYS A 254 -15.57 -6.31 -3.17
CA LYS A 254 -15.70 -7.17 -1.95
C LYS A 254 -17.13 -7.22 -1.44
N THR A 255 -17.73 -6.06 -1.19
CA THR A 255 -19.12 -5.98 -0.70
C THR A 255 -20.09 -6.61 -1.69
N HIS A 256 -19.84 -6.43 -2.99
CA HIS A 256 -20.63 -7.09 -4.04
C HIS A 256 -20.48 -8.63 -4.00
N SER A 257 -19.28 -9.14 -3.77
CA SER A 257 -19.03 -10.59 -3.61
C SER A 257 -19.72 -11.15 -2.36
N MET A 258 -19.73 -10.39 -1.26
CA MET A 258 -20.46 -10.75 -0.04
C MET A 258 -21.98 -10.74 -0.27
N LEU A 259 -22.51 -9.75 -1.01
CA LEU A 259 -23.92 -9.70 -1.40
C LEU A 259 -24.32 -10.88 -2.28
N ALA A 260 -23.47 -11.29 -3.23
CA ALA A 260 -23.73 -12.46 -4.04
C ALA A 260 -23.91 -13.73 -3.19
N LEU A 261 -23.02 -13.95 -2.20
CA LEU A 261 -23.18 -15.05 -1.24
C LEU A 261 -24.44 -14.90 -0.40
N TYR A 262 -24.70 -13.69 0.11
CA TYR A 262 -25.89 -13.40 0.92
C TYR A 262 -27.19 -13.70 0.17
N HIS A 263 -27.25 -13.35 -1.12
CA HIS A 263 -28.39 -13.56 -1.99
C HIS A 263 -28.52 -15.00 -2.48
N LEU A 264 -27.41 -15.69 -2.74
CA LEU A 264 -27.43 -17.09 -3.16
C LEU A 264 -28.21 -17.96 -2.16
N PHE A 265 -28.04 -17.69 -0.86
CA PHE A 265 -28.69 -18.44 0.21
C PHE A 265 -29.94 -17.73 0.77
N ALA A 266 -30.58 -16.85 0.00
CA ALA A 266 -31.80 -16.16 0.39
C ALA A 266 -33.09 -17.00 0.27
N GLY A 267 -32.97 -18.27 -0.14
CA GLY A 267 -34.11 -19.17 -0.35
C GLY A 267 -34.79 -18.98 -1.71
N ILE A 268 -34.16 -18.27 -2.64
CA ILE A 268 -34.66 -18.12 -4.01
C ILE A 268 -34.24 -19.34 -4.86
N PRO A 269 -35.15 -19.92 -5.66
CA PRO A 269 -34.80 -21.02 -6.56
C PRO A 269 -33.70 -20.64 -7.55
N ALA A 270 -32.77 -21.57 -7.80
CA ALA A 270 -31.64 -21.33 -8.70
C ALA A 270 -32.06 -20.90 -10.12
N ALA A 271 -33.21 -21.37 -10.61
CA ALA A 271 -33.75 -21.01 -11.92
C ALA A 271 -34.12 -19.51 -12.03
N GLU A 272 -34.29 -18.82 -10.91
CA GLU A 272 -34.59 -17.39 -10.86
C GLU A 272 -33.34 -16.53 -10.65
N LEU A 273 -32.17 -17.16 -10.46
CA LEU A 273 -30.88 -16.49 -10.26
C LEU A 273 -30.00 -16.70 -11.50
N ALA A 274 -29.86 -15.66 -12.31
CA ALA A 274 -29.15 -15.73 -13.58
C ALA A 274 -27.73 -16.31 -13.43
N GLY A 275 -27.45 -17.37 -14.19
CA GLY A 275 -26.14 -18.03 -14.25
C GLY A 275 -25.83 -19.03 -13.13
N ILE A 276 -26.67 -19.15 -12.09
CA ILE A 276 -26.44 -20.10 -10.98
C ILE A 276 -26.71 -21.55 -11.40
N ASP A 277 -27.66 -21.78 -12.30
CA ASP A 277 -27.94 -23.08 -12.92
C ASP A 277 -26.67 -23.72 -13.54
N SER A 278 -25.87 -22.90 -14.23
CA SER A 278 -24.60 -23.35 -14.82
C SER A 278 -23.59 -23.83 -13.77
N ILE A 279 -23.55 -23.17 -12.61
CA ILE A 279 -22.67 -23.52 -11.50
C ILE A 279 -23.12 -24.82 -10.84
N LEU A 280 -24.43 -24.97 -10.60
CA LEU A 280 -25.00 -26.17 -9.99
C LEU A 280 -24.76 -27.41 -10.85
N ASN A 281 -24.99 -27.29 -12.16
CA ASN A 281 -24.77 -28.38 -13.12
C ASN A 281 -23.31 -28.84 -13.12
N GLU A 282 -22.35 -27.91 -13.13
CA GLU A 282 -20.93 -28.27 -13.09
C GLU A 282 -20.49 -28.93 -11.78
N LEU A 283 -21.10 -28.54 -10.66
CA LEU A 283 -20.82 -29.15 -9.36
C LEU A 283 -21.60 -30.45 -9.13
N GLU A 284 -22.53 -30.80 -10.01
CA GLU A 284 -23.50 -31.88 -9.79
C GLU A 284 -24.26 -31.70 -8.46
N VAL A 285 -24.66 -30.47 -8.14
CA VAL A 285 -25.45 -30.13 -6.95
C VAL A 285 -26.90 -29.89 -7.40
N ALA A 286 -27.82 -30.71 -6.91
CA ALA A 286 -29.20 -30.69 -7.40
C ALA A 286 -29.97 -29.40 -7.05
N VAL A 287 -29.78 -28.87 -5.84
CA VAL A 287 -30.47 -27.68 -5.34
C VAL A 287 -29.56 -26.86 -4.44
N ILE A 288 -29.83 -25.56 -4.36
CA ILE A 288 -29.20 -24.69 -3.37
C ILE A 288 -29.68 -25.14 -1.98
N PRO A 289 -28.77 -25.36 -1.00
CA PRO A 289 -29.16 -25.64 0.38
C PRO A 289 -30.11 -24.58 0.95
N THR A 290 -31.27 -24.99 1.42
CA THR A 290 -32.33 -24.09 1.91
C THR A 290 -32.22 -23.81 3.41
N SER A 291 -31.55 -24.66 4.17
CA SER A 291 -31.37 -24.54 5.62
C SER A 291 -30.09 -23.78 6.00
N VAL A 292 -29.85 -22.62 5.39
CA VAL A 292 -28.65 -21.80 5.64
C VAL A 292 -29.04 -20.55 6.40
N LYS A 293 -28.55 -20.42 7.64
CA LYS A 293 -28.66 -19.17 8.41
C LYS A 293 -27.57 -18.21 7.94
N ARG A 294 -27.98 -17.02 7.48
CA ARG A 294 -27.09 -15.96 7.02
C ARG A 294 -26.92 -14.96 8.15
N VAL A 295 -25.68 -14.69 8.54
CA VAL A 295 -25.31 -13.74 9.59
C VAL A 295 -24.43 -12.66 8.99
N VAL A 296 -24.72 -11.40 9.33
CA VAL A 296 -24.04 -10.24 8.77
C VAL A 296 -23.52 -9.38 9.92
N LEU A 297 -22.20 -9.17 9.94
CA LEU A 297 -21.52 -8.31 10.89
C LEU A 297 -20.75 -7.25 10.11
N VAL A 298 -21.21 -6.00 10.19
CA VAL A 298 -20.55 -4.85 9.55
C VAL A 298 -19.98 -3.95 10.64
N GLY A 299 -18.65 -3.93 10.76
CA GLY A 299 -17.97 -3.22 11.85
C GLY A 299 -18.22 -1.71 11.89
N THR A 300 -18.52 -1.07 10.75
CA THR A 300 -18.90 0.36 10.71
C THR A 300 -20.31 0.62 11.22
N ALA A 301 -21.18 -0.39 11.22
CA ALA A 301 -22.57 -0.33 11.68
C ALA A 301 -22.78 -0.92 13.09
N LEU A 302 -21.70 -1.46 13.70
CA LEU A 302 -21.67 -2.07 15.02
C LEU A 302 -20.57 -1.42 15.88
N PRO A 303 -20.82 -0.24 16.46
CA PRO A 303 -19.83 0.48 17.26
C PRO A 303 -19.35 -0.36 18.47
N PRO A 304 -18.02 -0.44 18.69
CA PRO A 304 -17.48 -1.16 19.82
C PRO A 304 -17.88 -0.49 21.15
N GLY A 305 -18.43 -1.28 22.07
CA GLY A 305 -18.76 -0.82 23.42
C GLY A 305 -20.14 -0.18 23.57
N GLN A 306 -20.99 -0.19 22.54
CA GLN A 306 -22.40 0.17 22.68
C GLN A 306 -23.27 -1.09 22.73
N PRO A 307 -24.21 -1.18 23.68
CA PRO A 307 -25.20 -2.25 23.68
C PRO A 307 -26.14 -2.10 22.48
N HIS A 308 -26.41 -3.20 21.78
CA HIS A 308 -27.34 -3.25 20.65
C HIS A 308 -28.62 -3.96 21.10
N PRO A 309 -29.75 -3.24 21.24
CA PRO A 309 -31.02 -3.84 21.60
C PRO A 309 -31.68 -4.49 20.37
N HIS A 310 -32.29 -5.64 20.59
CA HIS A 310 -33.02 -6.40 19.58
C HIS A 310 -34.53 -6.38 19.80
N PRO A 311 -35.36 -6.63 18.77
CA PRO A 311 -36.83 -6.58 18.87
C PRO A 311 -37.43 -7.53 19.91
N ASP A 312 -36.73 -8.61 20.26
CA ASP A 312 -37.14 -9.60 21.26
C ASP A 312 -36.79 -9.19 22.69
N GLY A 313 -36.15 -8.04 22.89
CA GLY A 313 -35.69 -7.53 24.18
C GLY A 313 -34.27 -7.99 24.56
N THR A 314 -33.62 -8.84 23.75
CA THR A 314 -32.22 -9.22 23.94
C THR A 314 -31.31 -8.02 23.70
N VAL A 315 -30.21 -7.93 24.45
CA VAL A 315 -29.20 -6.87 24.29
C VAL A 315 -27.83 -7.50 24.08
N THR A 316 -27.25 -7.31 22.89
CA THR A 316 -25.92 -7.80 22.57
C THR A 316 -24.87 -6.72 22.86
N ASN A 317 -23.77 -7.11 23.52
CA ASN A 317 -22.71 -6.18 23.92
C ASN A 317 -21.39 -6.38 23.13
N THR A 318 -21.32 -7.44 22.33
CA THR A 318 -20.11 -7.83 21.60
C THR A 318 -20.48 -8.38 20.22
N LEU A 319 -19.53 -8.39 19.29
CA LEU A 319 -19.70 -9.03 17.97
C LEU A 319 -20.03 -10.53 18.10
N TRP A 320 -19.52 -11.19 19.13
CA TRP A 320 -19.82 -12.60 19.41
C TRP A 320 -21.27 -12.79 19.88
N GLY A 321 -21.76 -11.92 20.76
CA GLY A 321 -23.16 -11.91 21.16
C GLY A 321 -24.09 -11.59 19.98
N GLU A 322 -23.69 -10.68 19.11
CA GLU A 322 -24.43 -10.37 17.88
C GLU A 322 -24.50 -11.56 16.93
N LEU A 323 -23.38 -12.26 16.72
CA LEU A 323 -23.33 -13.48 15.93
C LEU A 323 -24.23 -14.58 16.52
N ALA A 324 -24.15 -14.78 17.84
CA ALA A 324 -24.93 -15.80 18.53
C ALA A 324 -26.44 -15.52 18.44
N TRP A 325 -26.84 -14.27 18.69
CA TRP A 325 -28.23 -13.84 18.57
C TRP A 325 -28.76 -13.95 17.13
N GLN A 326 -27.99 -13.56 16.11
CA GLN A 326 -28.44 -13.74 14.72
C GLN A 326 -28.56 -15.23 14.33
N LEU A 327 -27.77 -16.12 14.94
CA LEU A 327 -27.89 -17.57 14.72
C LEU A 327 -29.05 -18.20 15.50
N GLY A 328 -29.29 -17.79 16.75
CA GLY A 328 -30.15 -18.50 17.70
C GLY A 328 -31.35 -17.72 18.25
N GLY A 329 -31.47 -16.43 17.94
CA GLY A 329 -32.34 -15.51 18.65
C GLY A 329 -31.92 -15.36 20.11
N ALA A 330 -32.88 -15.17 21.01
CA ALA A 330 -32.64 -15.05 22.45
C ALA A 330 -31.93 -16.25 23.12
N GLU A 331 -31.99 -17.45 22.52
CA GLU A 331 -31.33 -18.66 23.05
C GLU A 331 -29.86 -18.80 22.64
N GLY A 332 -29.40 -18.03 21.64
CA GLY A 332 -28.04 -18.09 21.10
C GLY A 332 -27.02 -17.37 21.97
#